data_AF-A0A847BYU0-F1
#
_entry.id   AF-A0A847BYU0-F1
#
_cell.length_a   1.000
_cell.length_b   1.000
_cell.length_c   1.000
_cell.angle_alpha   90.00
_cell.angle_beta   90.00
_cell.angle_gamma   90.00
#
_symmetry.space_group_name_H-M   'P 1'
#
loop_
_entity.id
_entity.type
_entity.pdbx_description
1 polymer ?
#
loop_
_entity_poly.entity_id
_entity_poly.type
_entity_poly.pdbx_seq_one_letter_code
_entity_poly.pdbx_strand_id
1 'polypeptide(L)'
;SYNTVTGIAVDGFRGFEAAVNNGGDFMDGLKGATGEAVKGYITSKALSYGAGKISSAYARPNGPLPDLDNPGARKSSTSPAAKTSTSPAAKSGSPAAKSGTSPDAPTQVRAKGKPAIDADDFKRPLSQQEMAVYREQVADGRIRVTSYKKTYEKLEAARQAGAPPSEIKKILVELDDRSAKIHSSPQAKMMMKTLQKDPKNLDLIKRYSNSMDRVHQKVEKRYQQEMDERGWSREELEAIRNRPDPADLQRAREKQARGETVQPEDLLGSKTVNMDYDAGRKARTGPDGRTLPPVKNGEPTSVEAWHTDAQQAWEKAFHAETGQNAAHSWENITHSKVGDAYADLNVLQKNGILHANKAWAGQTADVTYFKGEHIRQSPEFQKVEKYVEIARGTAKDYRTKMNPLMESKKPQPGTASHEAWQKHKNYWDSVNGVMEQMGTGRKDPMTADREIREITGGKSLLEVTFDLRNFMESLMKL
;
A
#
# COMPACT_ATOMS: atom_id res chain seq x y z
N SER A 1 -20.62 -22.04 -13.98
CA SER A 1 -20.10 -23.40 -13.76
C SER A 1 -18.76 -23.28 -13.07
N TYR A 2 -18.65 -23.89 -11.89
CA TYR A 2 -17.48 -23.89 -11.00
C TYR A 2 -16.36 -24.67 -11.71
N ASN A 3 -15.23 -24.05 -12.04
CA ASN A 3 -14.16 -24.74 -12.77
C ASN A 3 -13.20 -25.41 -11.77
N THR A 4 -13.13 -26.73 -11.88
CA THR A 4 -12.68 -27.71 -10.89
C THR A 4 -11.17 -27.71 -10.62
N VAL A 5 -10.38 -26.82 -11.23
CA VAL A 5 -8.90 -26.90 -11.20
C VAL A 5 -8.27 -26.00 -10.12
N THR A 6 -8.88 -24.86 -9.77
CA THR A 6 -8.35 -23.94 -8.74
C THR A 6 -8.83 -24.28 -7.33
N GLY A 7 -9.95 -24.97 -7.18
CA GLY A 7 -10.33 -25.60 -5.89
C GLY A 7 -9.36 -26.71 -5.49
N ILE A 8 -8.94 -27.53 -6.45
CA ILE A 8 -7.98 -28.63 -6.25
C ILE A 8 -6.60 -28.13 -5.78
N ALA A 9 -6.16 -26.93 -6.17
CA ALA A 9 -4.83 -26.41 -5.82
C ALA A 9 -4.75 -25.83 -4.39
N VAL A 10 -5.82 -25.20 -3.90
CA VAL A 10 -5.89 -24.67 -2.53
C VAL A 10 -6.25 -25.79 -1.53
N ASP A 11 -7.13 -26.72 -1.93
CA ASP A 11 -7.46 -27.89 -1.13
C ASP A 11 -6.34 -28.95 -1.14
N GLY A 12 -5.55 -29.03 -2.22
CA GLY A 12 -4.35 -29.87 -2.32
C GLY A 12 -3.25 -29.47 -1.33
N PHE A 13 -3.13 -28.19 -0.99
CA PHE A 13 -2.14 -27.72 -0.02
C PHE A 13 -2.57 -27.95 1.45
N ARG A 14 -3.88 -28.03 1.72
CA ARG A 14 -4.42 -28.46 3.04
C ARG A 14 -4.45 -29.98 3.18
N GLY A 15 -4.69 -30.72 2.09
CA GLY A 15 -4.51 -32.18 2.03
C GLY A 15 -3.05 -32.61 2.21
N PHE A 16 -2.11 -31.81 1.70
CA PHE A 16 -0.67 -31.94 1.95
C PHE A 16 -0.31 -31.85 3.46
N GLU A 17 -0.99 -31.00 4.23
CA GLU A 17 -0.77 -30.83 5.68
C GLU A 17 -1.25 -32.04 6.51
N ALA A 18 -2.27 -32.77 6.04
CA ALA A 18 -2.81 -33.96 6.71
C ALA A 18 -2.06 -35.26 6.33
N ALA A 19 -1.65 -35.41 5.07
CA ALA A 19 -0.90 -36.57 4.59
C ALA A 19 0.53 -36.65 5.17
N VAL A 20 1.17 -35.48 5.35
CA VAL A 20 2.51 -35.38 5.96
C VAL A 20 2.50 -35.73 7.45
N ASN A 21 1.38 -35.49 8.17
CA ASN A 21 1.33 -35.68 9.61
C ASN A 21 0.79 -37.06 10.06
N ASN A 22 0.00 -37.77 9.24
CA ASN A 22 -0.69 -39.00 9.69
C ASN A 22 -0.58 -40.22 8.75
N GLY A 23 0.15 -40.15 7.63
CA GLY A 23 0.43 -41.33 6.79
C GLY A 23 -0.80 -42.05 6.19
N GLY A 24 -1.93 -41.36 6.01
CA GLY A 24 -3.17 -41.90 5.43
C GLY A 24 -3.47 -41.43 3.99
N ASP A 25 -4.36 -42.15 3.29
CA ASP A 25 -4.65 -41.98 1.85
C ASP A 25 -5.72 -40.91 1.54
N PHE A 26 -5.68 -40.40 0.31
CA PHE A 26 -6.39 -39.27 -0.30
C PHE A 26 -7.92 -39.24 -0.05
N MET A 27 -8.56 -40.40 0.08
CA MET A 27 -10.03 -40.49 0.21
C MET A 27 -10.57 -40.08 1.59
N ASP A 28 -9.74 -40.10 2.64
CA ASP A 28 -10.13 -39.66 3.97
C ASP A 28 -10.12 -38.13 4.12
N GLY A 29 -9.32 -37.43 3.30
CA GLY A 29 -9.28 -35.96 3.24
C GLY A 29 -10.54 -35.34 2.63
N LEU A 30 -11.25 -36.06 1.76
CA LEU A 30 -12.42 -35.55 1.03
C LEU A 30 -13.65 -35.37 1.94
N LYS A 31 -13.80 -36.19 3.00
CA LYS A 31 -14.98 -36.18 3.89
C LYS A 31 -14.97 -35.06 4.93
N GLY A 32 -13.80 -34.50 5.28
CA GLY A 32 -13.68 -33.41 6.26
C GLY A 32 -13.97 -32.01 5.71
N ALA A 33 -13.84 -31.82 4.39
CA ALA A 33 -13.88 -30.50 3.73
C ALA A 33 -15.27 -29.83 3.71
N THR A 34 -16.36 -30.60 3.89
CA THR A 34 -17.73 -30.08 3.76
C THR A 34 -18.20 -29.27 4.99
N GLY A 35 -17.59 -29.44 6.16
CA GLY A 35 -18.03 -28.82 7.42
C GLY A 35 -17.51 -27.39 7.67
N GLU A 36 -16.30 -27.06 7.21
CA GLU A 36 -15.63 -25.77 7.50
C GLU A 36 -16.04 -24.65 6.53
N ALA A 37 -16.41 -24.99 5.29
CA ALA A 37 -16.86 -24.03 4.27
C ALA A 37 -18.16 -23.29 4.69
N VAL A 38 -19.00 -23.94 5.49
CA VAL A 38 -20.25 -23.34 6.00
C VAL A 38 -19.97 -22.30 7.10
N LYS A 39 -18.93 -22.46 7.92
CA LYS A 39 -18.57 -21.48 8.97
C LYS A 39 -17.99 -20.19 8.40
N GLY A 40 -17.11 -20.28 7.39
CA GLY A 40 -16.50 -19.10 6.76
C GLY A 40 -17.50 -18.19 6.04
N TYR A 41 -18.55 -18.77 5.44
CA TYR A 41 -19.61 -18.02 4.77
C TYR A 41 -20.53 -17.28 5.75
N ILE A 42 -20.77 -17.83 6.94
CA ILE A 42 -21.61 -17.21 7.98
C ILE A 42 -20.88 -16.04 8.67
N THR A 43 -19.58 -16.18 8.92
CA THR A 43 -18.76 -15.13 9.58
C THR A 43 -18.57 -13.89 8.70
N SER A 44 -18.44 -14.06 7.37
CA SER A 44 -18.29 -12.92 6.45
C SER A 44 -19.60 -12.13 6.25
N LYS A 45 -20.76 -12.79 6.38
CA LYS A 45 -22.08 -12.12 6.37
C LYS A 45 -22.38 -11.38 7.68
N ALA A 46 -21.81 -11.82 8.81
CA ALA A 46 -21.94 -11.14 10.10
C ALA A 46 -21.07 -9.87 10.19
N LEU A 47 -19.89 -9.85 9.55
CA LEU A 47 -18.99 -8.70 9.54
C LEU A 47 -19.46 -7.55 8.63
N SER A 48 -20.25 -7.83 7.59
CA SER A 48 -20.75 -6.79 6.66
C SER A 48 -21.97 -6.03 7.18
N TYR A 49 -22.64 -6.50 8.23
CA TYR A 49 -23.85 -5.86 8.79
C TYR A 49 -23.60 -4.96 10.01
N GLY A 50 -22.34 -4.78 10.43
CA GLY A 50 -21.97 -4.09 11.67
C GLY A 50 -20.88 -3.02 11.51
N ALA A 51 -20.88 -2.27 10.42
CA ALA A 51 -19.96 -1.13 10.23
C ALA A 51 -20.38 0.06 11.10
N GLY A 52 -20.07 -0.02 12.39
CA GLY A 52 -20.38 1.03 13.35
C GLY A 52 -20.11 0.61 14.79
N LYS A 53 -18.89 0.10 15.06
CA LYS A 53 -18.19 -0.05 16.36
C LYS A 53 -17.20 -1.21 16.30
N ILE A 54 -16.04 -1.00 15.67
CA ILE A 54 -14.89 -1.89 15.84
C ILE A 54 -13.63 -1.05 16.05
N SER A 55 -13.46 -0.53 17.26
CA SER A 55 -12.14 -0.06 17.73
C SER A 55 -11.65 -0.80 18.99
N SER A 56 -12.38 -1.82 19.47
CA SER A 56 -12.04 -2.55 20.70
C SER A 56 -11.93 -4.07 20.55
N ALA A 57 -12.12 -4.63 19.34
CA ALA A 57 -12.01 -6.08 19.11
C ALA A 57 -10.63 -6.56 18.64
N TYR A 58 -9.66 -5.66 18.42
CA TYR A 58 -8.25 -6.00 18.22
C TYR A 58 -7.47 -6.04 19.55
N ALA A 59 -8.13 -6.46 20.63
CA ALA A 59 -7.46 -6.77 21.88
C ALA A 59 -6.61 -8.03 21.68
N ARG A 60 -5.30 -7.84 21.87
CA ARG A 60 -4.22 -8.83 21.77
C ARG A 60 -4.60 -10.15 22.46
N PRO A 61 -4.35 -11.32 21.85
CA PRO A 61 -4.56 -12.62 22.53
C PRO A 61 -3.73 -12.79 23.80
N ASN A 62 -2.70 -11.96 24.03
CA ASN A 62 -1.84 -12.01 25.21
C ASN A 62 -1.52 -10.60 25.75
N GLY A 63 -2.53 -9.81 26.14
CA GLY A 63 -2.33 -8.59 26.94
C GLY A 63 -1.31 -7.56 26.42
N PRO A 64 -0.97 -6.51 27.19
CA PRO A 64 0.21 -5.69 26.89
C PRO A 64 1.49 -6.52 27.08
N LEU A 65 2.42 -6.42 26.13
CA LEU A 65 3.79 -6.92 26.27
C LEU A 65 4.41 -6.33 27.55
N PRO A 66 5.08 -7.12 28.40
CA PRO A 66 6.05 -6.58 29.34
C PRO A 66 7.13 -5.84 28.55
N ASP A 67 7.47 -4.62 28.98
CA ASP A 67 8.57 -3.84 28.43
C ASP A 67 9.83 -4.70 28.35
N LEU A 68 10.42 -4.77 27.15
CA LEU A 68 11.60 -5.57 26.82
C LEU A 68 12.91 -4.95 27.33
N ASP A 69 12.87 -4.21 28.46
CA ASP A 69 14.03 -3.53 29.05
C ASP A 69 14.03 -3.61 30.60
N ASN A 70 13.82 -4.79 31.20
CA ASN A 70 14.22 -5.01 32.60
C ASN A 70 14.36 -6.50 33.00
N PRO A 71 15.56 -7.01 33.36
CA PRO A 71 15.73 -8.35 33.88
C PRO A 71 15.43 -8.37 35.38
N GLY A 72 14.15 -8.44 35.74
CA GLY A 72 13.77 -8.81 37.11
C GLY A 72 12.50 -8.14 37.64
N ALA A 73 11.34 -8.75 37.41
CA ALA A 73 10.18 -8.57 38.29
C ALA A 73 9.27 -9.80 38.25
N ARG A 74 8.95 -10.33 39.43
CA ARG A 74 8.23 -11.59 39.66
C ARG A 74 6.72 -11.45 39.48
N LYS A 75 6.09 -12.60 39.17
CA LYS A 75 4.65 -12.90 39.14
C LYS A 75 3.89 -12.32 40.34
N SER A 76 2.71 -11.74 40.09
CA SER A 76 1.56 -11.92 40.99
C SER A 76 0.22 -11.76 40.25
N SER A 77 -0.71 -12.63 40.61
CA SER A 77 -2.07 -12.81 40.13
C SER A 77 -3.08 -11.95 40.89
N THR A 78 -4.10 -11.39 40.23
CA THR A 78 -5.52 -11.37 40.67
C THR A 78 -6.42 -10.55 39.74
N SER A 79 -7.59 -11.10 39.38
CA SER A 79 -8.79 -10.34 38.94
C SER A 79 -9.60 -9.88 40.17
N PRO A 80 -10.57 -8.93 40.06
CA PRO A 80 -11.96 -9.33 39.80
C PRO A 80 -12.92 -8.32 39.09
N ALA A 81 -13.91 -8.91 38.39
CA ALA A 81 -15.36 -8.65 38.23
C ALA A 81 -16.09 -7.28 38.37
N ALA A 82 -17.04 -7.11 37.41
CA ALA A 82 -18.45 -6.67 37.51
C ALA A 82 -18.86 -5.17 37.41
N LYS A 83 -19.74 -4.84 36.44
CA LYS A 83 -21.21 -4.71 36.63
C LYS A 83 -21.96 -4.22 35.37
N THR A 84 -23.14 -4.80 35.19
CA THR A 84 -24.20 -4.57 34.20
C THR A 84 -25.17 -3.47 34.64
N SER A 85 -25.75 -2.74 33.69
CA SER A 85 -27.09 -2.11 33.85
C SER A 85 -27.79 -1.88 32.50
N THR A 86 -29.08 -2.21 32.51
CA THR A 86 -30.06 -2.40 31.43
C THR A 86 -30.99 -1.19 31.20
N SER A 87 -31.27 -0.87 29.92
CA SER A 87 -32.56 -0.50 29.27
C SER A 87 -33.37 0.74 29.75
N PRO A 88 -34.47 1.20 29.05
CA PRO A 88 -35.11 0.77 27.79
C PRO A 88 -35.51 1.89 26.78
N ALA A 89 -36.06 1.45 25.64
CA ALA A 89 -36.67 2.20 24.54
C ALA A 89 -38.12 2.69 24.80
N ALA A 90 -38.60 3.64 23.97
CA ALA A 90 -40.03 3.91 23.78
C ALA A 90 -40.37 4.25 22.31
N LYS A 91 -41.44 3.62 21.81
CA LYS A 91 -42.11 3.82 20.51
C LYS A 91 -43.44 4.59 20.72
N SER A 92 -43.83 5.43 19.77
CA SER A 92 -45.21 5.76 19.36
C SER A 92 -45.08 6.54 18.02
N GLY A 93 -45.92 6.48 16.98
CA GLY A 93 -47.31 6.05 16.76
C GLY A 93 -47.99 7.13 15.90
N SER A 94 -48.31 6.85 14.63
CA SER A 94 -48.87 7.76 13.58
C SER A 94 -50.36 8.17 13.84
N PRO A 95 -51.04 9.01 13.01
CA PRO A 95 -51.51 8.67 11.64
C PRO A 95 -51.67 9.85 10.63
N ALA A 96 -52.28 9.53 9.48
CA ALA A 96 -52.23 10.16 8.14
C ALA A 96 -53.28 11.24 7.77
N ALA A 97 -53.13 11.87 6.60
CA ALA A 97 -54.21 12.48 5.81
C ALA A 97 -53.93 12.44 4.27
N LYS A 98 -55.00 12.24 3.47
CA LYS A 98 -55.09 12.08 1.99
C LYS A 98 -55.77 13.30 1.32
N SER A 99 -55.42 13.60 0.06
CA SER A 99 -56.28 14.09 -1.06
C SER A 99 -55.37 14.51 -2.24
N GLY A 100 -55.62 14.34 -3.55
CA GLY A 100 -56.79 14.00 -4.37
C GLY A 100 -56.37 13.62 -5.83
N THR A 101 -57.30 13.72 -6.79
CA THR A 101 -57.58 12.74 -7.89
C THR A 101 -57.29 13.24 -9.34
N SER A 102 -56.75 12.34 -10.21
CA SER A 102 -56.84 12.10 -11.71
C SER A 102 -56.78 13.23 -12.80
N PRO A 103 -56.54 12.98 -14.14
CA PRO A 103 -56.49 11.72 -14.94
C PRO A 103 -55.39 11.55 -16.07
N ASP A 104 -55.17 10.28 -16.46
CA ASP A 104 -54.81 9.62 -17.76
C ASP A 104 -53.65 9.97 -18.74
N ALA A 105 -53.00 8.85 -19.16
CA ALA A 105 -52.26 8.49 -20.41
C ALA A 105 -50.72 8.68 -20.51
N PRO A 106 -49.98 7.85 -21.29
CA PRO A 106 -50.04 6.40 -21.47
C PRO A 106 -48.75 5.70 -20.97
N THR A 107 -48.86 4.38 -20.77
CA THR A 107 -47.83 3.47 -20.27
C THR A 107 -46.57 3.45 -21.15
N GLN A 108 -45.55 4.25 -20.82
CA GLN A 108 -44.18 3.98 -21.28
C GLN A 108 -43.62 2.81 -20.48
N VAL A 109 -43.43 1.68 -21.17
CA VAL A 109 -42.62 0.56 -20.69
C VAL A 109 -41.23 1.11 -20.38
N ARG A 110 -40.99 1.40 -19.09
CA ARG A 110 -39.70 1.82 -18.58
C ARG A 110 -38.74 0.66 -18.83
N ALA A 111 -37.90 0.81 -19.86
CA ALA A 111 -36.78 -0.09 -20.09
C ALA A 111 -36.06 -0.27 -18.75
N LYS A 112 -36.01 -1.51 -18.25
CA LYS A 112 -35.27 -1.85 -17.04
C LYS A 112 -33.83 -1.40 -17.27
N GLY A 113 -33.47 -0.25 -16.70
CA GLY A 113 -32.11 0.27 -16.76
C GLY A 113 -31.19 -0.84 -16.28
N LYS A 114 -30.19 -1.19 -17.10
CA LYS A 114 -29.10 -2.05 -16.66
C LYS A 114 -28.59 -1.48 -15.32
N PRO A 115 -28.34 -2.34 -14.30
CA PRO A 115 -27.78 -1.88 -13.04
C PRO A 115 -26.56 -1.00 -13.32
N ALA A 116 -26.42 0.12 -12.61
CA ALA A 116 -25.23 0.94 -12.70
C ALA A 116 -24.01 0.04 -12.48
N ILE A 117 -23.13 -0.03 -13.48
CA ILE A 117 -21.88 -0.76 -13.35
C ILE A 117 -21.08 -0.02 -12.28
N ASP A 118 -20.72 -0.72 -11.20
CA ASP A 118 -19.80 -0.16 -10.21
C ASP A 118 -18.50 0.21 -10.93
N ALA A 119 -18.15 1.49 -10.86
CA ALA A 119 -16.96 2.05 -11.50
C ALA A 119 -15.71 1.29 -11.04
N ASP A 120 -15.70 0.81 -9.80
CA ASP A 120 -14.60 0.06 -9.19
C ASP A 120 -14.84 -1.45 -9.12
N ASP A 121 -15.72 -2.01 -9.97
CA ASP A 121 -15.86 -3.46 -10.07
C ASP A 121 -14.62 -4.08 -10.72
N PHE A 122 -13.73 -4.68 -9.92
CA PHE A 122 -12.53 -5.39 -10.41
C PHE A 122 -12.88 -6.75 -11.05
N LYS A 123 -14.09 -7.28 -10.84
CA LYS A 123 -14.48 -8.58 -11.39
C LYS A 123 -14.74 -8.50 -12.89
N ARG A 124 -15.14 -7.34 -13.42
CA ARG A 124 -15.20 -7.11 -14.86
C ARG A 124 -13.83 -6.73 -15.44
N PRO A 125 -13.54 -7.12 -16.69
CA PRO A 125 -12.35 -6.66 -17.40
C PRO A 125 -12.34 -5.13 -17.61
N LEU A 126 -11.14 -4.60 -17.83
CA LEU A 126 -10.96 -3.20 -18.25
C LEU A 126 -11.56 -2.94 -19.64
N SER A 127 -12.20 -1.78 -19.79
CA SER A 127 -12.82 -1.35 -21.04
C SER A 127 -11.95 -0.37 -21.85
N GLN A 128 -12.27 -0.22 -23.14
CA GLN A 128 -11.54 0.70 -24.01
C GLN A 128 -11.69 2.18 -23.61
N GLN A 129 -12.83 2.53 -23.02
CA GLN A 129 -13.09 3.89 -22.51
C GLN A 129 -12.19 4.21 -21.31
N GLU A 130 -12.08 3.28 -20.36
CA GLU A 130 -11.19 3.43 -19.21
C GLU A 130 -9.72 3.50 -19.63
N MET A 131 -9.34 2.72 -20.66
CA MET A 131 -8.01 2.80 -21.25
C MET A 131 -7.75 4.10 -21.99
N ALA A 132 -8.77 4.76 -22.54
CA ALA A 132 -8.61 6.07 -23.17
C ALA A 132 -8.22 7.14 -22.14
N VAL A 133 -8.93 7.18 -21.01
CA VAL A 133 -8.60 8.05 -19.87
C VAL A 133 -7.17 7.78 -19.38
N TYR A 134 -6.80 6.51 -19.22
CA TYR A 134 -5.44 6.15 -18.82
C TYR A 134 -4.36 6.62 -19.81
N ARG A 135 -4.62 6.50 -21.13
CA ARG A 135 -3.69 6.99 -22.16
C ARG A 135 -3.51 8.50 -22.09
N GLU A 136 -4.56 9.26 -21.79
CA GLU A 136 -4.47 10.70 -21.55
C GLU A 136 -3.60 11.01 -20.32
N GLN A 137 -3.77 10.27 -19.22
CA GLN A 137 -2.93 10.42 -18.03
C GLN A 137 -1.46 10.08 -18.30
N VAL A 138 -1.19 9.05 -19.11
CA VAL A 138 0.17 8.72 -19.57
C VAL A 138 0.75 9.83 -20.44
N ALA A 139 -0.04 10.41 -21.33
CA ALA A 139 0.38 11.54 -22.16
C ALA A 139 0.69 12.79 -21.32
N ASP A 140 -0.16 13.11 -20.35
CA ASP A 140 0.07 14.19 -19.38
C ASP A 140 1.34 13.94 -18.55
N GLY A 141 1.52 12.72 -18.04
CA GLY A 141 2.75 12.33 -17.32
C GLY A 141 4.01 12.54 -18.17
N ARG A 142 3.95 12.20 -19.47
CA ARG A 142 5.05 12.44 -20.42
C ARG A 142 5.31 13.93 -20.59
N ILE A 143 4.26 14.74 -20.75
CA ILE A 143 4.40 16.20 -20.87
C ILE A 143 5.11 16.76 -19.64
N ARG A 144 4.73 16.36 -18.43
CA ARG A 144 5.35 16.80 -17.17
C ARG A 144 6.84 16.46 -17.11
N VAL A 145 7.20 15.21 -17.41
CA VAL A 145 8.60 14.76 -17.41
C VAL A 145 9.43 15.48 -18.47
N THR A 146 8.91 15.61 -19.70
CA THR A 146 9.59 16.37 -20.76
C THR A 146 9.77 17.83 -20.36
N SER A 147 8.75 18.44 -19.74
CA SER A 147 8.83 19.81 -19.22
C SER A 147 9.95 19.94 -18.19
N TYR A 148 10.02 19.02 -17.22
CA TYR A 148 11.07 19.00 -16.21
C TYR A 148 12.46 18.84 -16.83
N LYS A 149 12.64 17.91 -17.76
CA LYS A 149 13.91 17.71 -18.48
C LYS A 149 14.39 18.97 -19.18
N LYS A 150 13.50 19.65 -19.93
CA LYS A 150 13.84 20.91 -20.61
C LYS A 150 14.27 22.01 -19.64
N THR A 151 13.62 22.12 -18.49
CA THR A 151 14.02 23.10 -17.46
C THR A 151 15.34 22.72 -16.79
N TYR A 152 15.61 21.43 -16.62
CA TYR A 152 16.90 20.96 -16.14
C TYR A 152 18.02 21.28 -17.14
N GLU A 153 17.80 21.05 -18.44
CA GLU A 153 18.74 21.42 -19.50
C GLU A 153 18.98 22.95 -19.53
N LYS A 154 17.93 23.75 -19.34
CA LYS A 154 18.02 25.21 -19.16
C LYS A 154 18.90 25.60 -17.97
N LEU A 155 18.78 24.90 -16.84
CA LEU A 155 19.62 25.12 -15.65
C LEU A 155 21.10 24.86 -15.96
N GLU A 156 21.41 23.75 -16.63
CA GLU A 156 22.78 23.38 -16.97
C GLU A 156 23.40 24.36 -17.96
N ALA A 157 22.65 24.78 -18.99
CA ALA A 157 23.10 25.80 -19.93
C ALA A 157 23.36 27.14 -19.23
N ALA A 158 22.46 27.58 -18.34
CA ALA A 158 22.64 28.83 -17.59
C ALA A 158 23.88 28.79 -16.68
N ARG A 159 24.18 27.64 -16.06
CA ARG A 159 25.41 27.46 -15.26
C ARG A 159 26.67 27.52 -16.11
N GLN A 160 26.67 26.84 -17.25
CA GLN A 160 27.80 26.86 -18.18
C GLN A 160 28.07 28.27 -18.73
N ALA A 161 27.02 29.05 -18.95
CA ALA A 161 27.11 30.44 -19.39
C ALA A 161 27.50 31.42 -18.28
N GLY A 162 27.66 30.98 -17.02
CA GLY A 162 27.97 31.86 -15.89
C GLY A 162 26.83 32.82 -15.52
N ALA A 163 25.58 32.41 -15.74
CA ALA A 163 24.41 33.25 -15.49
C ALA A 163 24.35 33.74 -14.02
N PRO A 164 23.79 34.94 -13.75
CA PRO A 164 23.71 35.48 -12.41
C PRO A 164 22.97 34.56 -11.42
N PRO A 165 23.34 34.54 -10.12
CA PRO A 165 22.68 33.70 -9.12
C PRO A 165 21.15 33.89 -9.02
N SER A 166 20.67 35.10 -9.28
CA SER A 166 19.23 35.42 -9.30
C SER A 166 18.48 34.70 -10.42
N GLU A 167 19.11 34.52 -11.59
CA GLU A 167 18.55 33.78 -12.72
C GLU A 167 18.54 32.28 -12.45
N ILE A 168 19.66 31.75 -11.94
CA ILE A 168 19.76 30.34 -11.51
C ILE A 168 18.68 30.03 -10.46
N LYS A 169 18.46 30.94 -9.50
CA LYS A 169 17.41 30.79 -8.48
C LYS A 169 16.00 30.71 -9.09
N LYS A 170 15.70 31.51 -10.12
CA LYS A 170 14.40 31.44 -10.83
C LYS A 170 14.20 30.07 -11.48
N ILE A 171 15.21 29.54 -12.16
CA ILE A 171 15.14 28.22 -12.80
C ILE A 171 14.98 27.11 -11.75
N LEU A 172 15.65 27.21 -10.60
CA LEU A 172 15.47 26.26 -9.50
C LEU A 172 14.04 26.28 -8.93
N VAL A 173 13.39 27.44 -8.87
CA VAL A 173 11.97 27.54 -8.48
C VAL A 173 11.06 26.91 -9.54
N GLU A 174 11.35 27.08 -10.84
CA GLU A 174 10.62 26.37 -11.90
C GLU A 174 10.77 24.83 -11.77
N LEU A 175 11.95 24.36 -11.34
CA LEU A 175 12.18 22.93 -11.09
C LEU A 175 11.42 22.42 -9.86
N ASP A 176 11.27 23.23 -8.81
CA ASP A 176 10.42 22.88 -7.64
C ASP A 176 8.97 22.64 -8.09
N ASP A 177 8.37 23.59 -8.84
CA ASP A 177 7.00 23.47 -9.37
C ASP A 177 6.83 22.24 -10.26
N ARG A 178 7.76 22.02 -11.20
CA ARG A 178 7.71 20.87 -12.10
C ARG A 178 7.90 19.55 -11.36
N SER A 179 8.71 19.53 -10.31
CA SER A 179 8.90 18.34 -9.47
C SER A 179 7.63 17.99 -8.72
N ALA A 180 6.93 18.98 -8.14
CA ALA A 180 5.65 18.76 -7.48
C ALA A 180 4.59 18.24 -8.47
N LYS A 181 4.53 18.79 -9.69
CA LYS A 181 3.63 18.30 -10.76
C LYS A 181 3.93 16.87 -11.20
N ILE A 182 5.20 16.47 -11.25
CA ILE A 182 5.57 15.07 -11.47
C ILE A 182 5.15 14.24 -10.27
N HIS A 183 5.36 14.74 -9.05
CA HIS A 183 5.04 14.02 -7.83
C HIS A 183 3.54 13.73 -7.70
N SER A 184 2.68 14.58 -8.26
CA SER A 184 1.23 14.39 -8.29
C SER A 184 0.70 13.51 -9.42
N SER A 185 1.57 12.93 -10.25
CA SER A 185 1.18 12.01 -11.32
C SER A 185 1.85 10.65 -11.15
N PRO A 186 1.08 9.57 -10.90
CA PRO A 186 1.59 8.19 -10.87
C PRO A 186 2.43 7.83 -12.10
N GLN A 187 1.94 8.19 -13.29
CA GLN A 187 2.55 7.93 -14.58
C GLN A 187 3.86 8.69 -14.72
N ALA A 188 3.91 9.97 -14.34
CA ALA A 188 5.14 10.76 -14.37
C ALA A 188 6.21 10.20 -13.40
N LYS A 189 5.81 9.83 -12.18
CA LYS A 189 6.69 9.15 -11.20
C LYS A 189 7.26 7.85 -11.77
N MET A 190 6.45 7.04 -12.44
CA MET A 190 6.90 5.79 -13.08
C MET A 190 7.89 6.04 -14.23
N MET A 191 7.66 7.08 -15.04
CA MET A 191 8.63 7.49 -16.07
C MET A 191 9.95 7.96 -15.45
N MET A 192 9.91 8.74 -14.37
CA MET A 192 11.10 9.17 -13.63
C MET A 192 11.86 7.99 -13.03
N LYS A 193 11.16 6.98 -12.49
CA LYS A 193 11.79 5.72 -12.04
C LYS A 193 12.48 4.97 -13.17
N THR A 194 11.93 5.02 -14.38
CA THR A 194 12.58 4.41 -15.54
C THR A 194 13.84 5.17 -15.93
N LEU A 195 13.80 6.51 -15.92
CA LEU A 195 14.99 7.34 -16.16
C LEU A 195 16.10 7.08 -15.13
N GLN A 196 15.74 6.81 -13.87
CA GLN A 196 16.66 6.52 -12.78
C GLN A 196 17.59 5.32 -13.06
N LYS A 197 17.14 4.35 -13.87
CA LYS A 197 17.90 3.14 -14.22
C LYS A 197 19.03 3.38 -15.21
N ASP A 198 19.12 4.59 -15.77
CA ASP A 198 20.14 4.95 -16.75
C ASP A 198 21.17 5.90 -16.09
N PRO A 199 22.46 5.54 -16.05
CA PRO A 199 23.52 6.36 -15.45
C PRO A 199 23.54 7.82 -15.92
N LYS A 200 23.14 8.09 -17.17
CA LYS A 200 23.18 9.45 -17.74
C LYS A 200 22.19 10.41 -17.09
N ASN A 201 21.16 9.89 -16.40
CA ASN A 201 20.11 10.70 -15.80
C ASN A 201 20.32 10.95 -14.29
N LEU A 202 21.40 10.43 -13.68
CA LEU A 202 21.53 10.45 -12.21
C LEU A 202 21.55 11.87 -11.62
N ASP A 203 22.17 12.86 -12.27
CA ASP A 203 22.13 14.25 -11.77
C ASP A 203 20.73 14.85 -11.87
N LEU A 204 20.02 14.60 -12.97
CA LEU A 204 18.63 15.00 -13.16
C LEU A 204 17.72 14.43 -12.06
N ILE A 205 17.92 13.16 -11.67
CA ILE A 205 17.19 12.51 -10.57
C ILE A 205 17.57 13.11 -9.21
N LYS A 206 18.87 13.33 -8.94
CA LYS A 206 19.32 14.01 -7.72
C LYS A 206 18.70 15.40 -7.60
N ARG A 207 18.62 16.15 -8.71
CA ARG A 207 17.96 17.46 -8.76
C ARG A 207 16.47 17.35 -8.45
N TYR A 208 15.78 16.34 -8.96
CA TYR A 208 14.36 16.11 -8.69
C TYR A 208 14.13 15.87 -7.21
N SER A 209 14.89 14.93 -6.63
CA SER A 209 14.83 14.60 -5.20
C SER A 209 15.11 15.84 -4.32
N ASN A 210 16.15 16.61 -4.64
CA ASN A 210 16.46 17.84 -3.92
C ASN A 210 15.37 18.92 -4.06
N SER A 211 14.64 18.94 -5.17
CA SER A 211 13.53 19.88 -5.38
C SER A 211 12.32 19.48 -4.55
N MET A 212 12.02 18.18 -4.47
CA MET A 212 11.00 17.67 -3.54
C MET A 212 11.36 17.93 -2.08
N ASP A 213 12.62 17.73 -1.65
CA ASP A 213 13.03 18.09 -0.29
C ASP A 213 12.74 19.57 0.04
N ARG A 214 12.96 20.49 -0.91
CA ARG A 214 12.63 21.92 -0.74
C ARG A 214 11.13 22.17 -0.71
N VAL A 215 10.36 21.46 -1.54
CA VAL A 215 8.89 21.54 -1.52
C VAL A 215 8.38 21.08 -0.17
N HIS A 216 8.78 19.91 0.30
CA HIS A 216 8.36 19.35 1.59
C HIS A 216 8.75 20.24 2.77
N GLN A 217 9.92 20.90 2.74
CA GLN A 217 10.28 21.89 3.76
C GLN A 217 9.32 23.09 3.82
N LYS A 218 8.84 23.58 2.65
CA LYS A 218 7.84 24.66 2.60
C LYS A 218 6.48 24.17 3.10
N VAL A 219 6.08 22.96 2.68
CA VAL A 219 4.85 22.31 3.15
C VAL A 219 4.87 22.13 4.66
N GLU A 220 5.96 21.58 5.21
CA GLU A 220 6.10 21.37 6.65
C GLU A 220 6.01 22.71 7.41
N LYS A 221 6.65 23.78 6.92
CA LYS A 221 6.55 25.09 7.57
C LYS A 221 5.10 25.56 7.68
N ARG A 222 4.30 25.43 6.62
CA ARG A 222 2.89 25.81 6.63
C ARG A 222 2.03 24.84 7.45
N TYR A 223 2.30 23.55 7.36
CA TYR A 223 1.69 22.52 8.21
C TYR A 223 1.86 22.85 9.70
N GLN A 224 3.05 23.25 10.14
CA GLN A 224 3.28 23.60 11.54
C GLN A 224 2.47 24.83 11.98
N GLN A 225 2.25 25.80 11.07
CA GLN A 225 1.37 26.95 11.34
C GLN A 225 -0.10 26.50 11.50
N GLU A 226 -0.58 25.65 10.59
CA GLU A 226 -1.94 25.10 10.63
C GLU A 226 -2.19 24.26 11.90
N MET A 227 -1.19 23.53 12.37
CA MET A 227 -1.29 22.75 13.60
C MET A 227 -1.32 23.65 14.84
N ASP A 228 -0.48 24.68 14.89
CA ASP A 228 -0.45 25.67 15.97
C ASP A 228 -1.79 26.42 16.07
N GLU A 229 -2.37 26.84 14.94
CA GLU A 229 -3.70 27.48 14.88
C GLU A 229 -4.83 26.57 15.40
N ARG A 230 -4.67 25.25 15.30
CA ARG A 230 -5.59 24.24 15.84
C ARG A 230 -5.33 23.93 17.33
N GLY A 231 -4.37 24.62 17.94
CA GLY A 231 -3.98 24.47 19.33
C GLY A 231 -3.03 23.31 19.60
N TRP A 232 -2.44 22.69 18.57
CA TRP A 232 -1.48 21.63 18.75
C TRP A 232 -0.10 22.19 19.10
N SER A 233 0.55 21.58 20.09
CA SER A 233 1.98 21.81 20.31
C SER A 233 2.79 21.30 19.12
N ARG A 234 3.89 21.99 18.82
CA ARG A 234 4.80 21.62 17.74
C ARG A 234 5.35 20.21 17.94
N GLU A 235 5.18 19.37 16.92
CA GLU A 235 5.76 18.02 16.84
C GLU A 235 6.78 17.98 15.70
N GLU A 236 7.95 17.38 15.94
CA GLU A 236 8.95 17.17 14.90
C GLU A 236 8.49 16.09 13.93
N LEU A 237 8.68 16.33 12.63
CA LEU A 237 8.46 15.33 11.59
C LEU A 237 9.80 14.86 11.03
N GLU A 238 9.85 13.60 10.62
CA GLU A 238 10.95 13.08 9.82
C GLU A 238 10.45 12.35 8.59
N ALA A 239 11.10 12.58 7.44
CA ALA A 239 10.82 11.82 6.24
C ALA A 239 11.24 10.36 6.45
N ILE A 240 10.26 9.45 6.36
CA ILE A 240 10.48 8.01 6.29
C ILE A 240 10.87 7.69 4.85
N ARG A 241 12.15 7.41 4.66
CA ARG A 241 12.73 7.04 3.37
C ARG A 241 13.70 5.91 3.57
N ASN A 242 13.91 5.11 2.52
CA ASN A 242 15.06 4.22 2.49
C ASN A 242 16.34 5.06 2.65
N ARG A 243 16.99 4.92 3.79
CA ARG A 243 18.31 5.50 4.07
C ARG A 243 19.33 4.39 3.84
N PRO A 244 19.89 4.24 2.62
CA PRO A 244 20.97 3.28 2.42
C PRO A 244 22.11 3.62 3.38
N ASP A 245 22.83 2.60 3.84
CA ASP A 245 24.04 2.78 4.65
C ASP A 245 24.97 3.74 3.88
N PRO A 246 25.46 4.84 4.47
CA PRO A 246 26.44 5.70 3.81
C PRO A 246 27.63 4.91 3.23
N ALA A 247 28.00 3.80 3.86
CA ALA A 247 29.03 2.90 3.34
C ALA A 247 28.58 2.14 2.07
N ASP A 248 27.29 1.89 1.83
CA ASP A 248 26.81 1.30 0.56
C ASP A 248 27.06 2.24 -0.62
N LEU A 249 26.75 3.53 -0.47
CA LEU A 249 27.02 4.53 -1.51
C LEU A 249 28.53 4.65 -1.77
N GLN A 250 29.33 4.62 -0.70
CA GLN A 250 30.78 4.65 -0.82
C GLN A 250 31.31 3.40 -1.54
N ARG A 251 30.87 2.20 -1.15
CA ARG A 251 31.20 0.93 -1.83
C ARG A 251 30.79 0.95 -3.29
N ALA A 252 29.61 1.48 -3.62
CA ALA A 252 29.14 1.60 -5.00
C ALA A 252 30.06 2.50 -5.84
N ARG A 253 30.49 3.64 -5.29
CA ARG A 253 31.45 4.54 -5.96
C ARG A 253 32.81 3.90 -6.15
N GLU A 254 33.31 3.17 -5.15
CA GLU A 254 34.60 2.46 -5.25
C GLU A 254 34.56 1.36 -6.32
N LYS A 255 33.48 0.57 -6.37
CA LYS A 255 33.26 -0.41 -7.43
C LYS A 255 33.24 0.25 -8.81
N GLN A 256 32.50 1.36 -8.94
CA GLN A 256 32.44 2.10 -10.19
C GLN A 256 33.82 2.63 -10.60
N ALA A 257 34.60 3.17 -9.66
CA ALA A 257 35.96 3.67 -9.91
C ALA A 257 36.93 2.55 -10.34
N ARG A 258 36.69 1.31 -9.91
CA ARG A 258 37.41 0.11 -10.36
C ARG A 258 36.90 -0.45 -11.71
N GLY A 259 35.91 0.17 -12.33
CA GLY A 259 35.30 -0.31 -13.58
C GLY A 259 34.35 -1.49 -13.41
N GLU A 260 33.95 -1.83 -12.18
CA GLU A 260 32.97 -2.88 -11.92
C GLU A 260 31.55 -2.43 -12.28
N THR A 261 30.68 -3.39 -12.61
CA THR A 261 29.27 -3.11 -12.84
C THR A 261 28.58 -2.75 -11.53
N VAL A 262 27.94 -1.58 -11.51
CA VAL A 262 27.19 -1.05 -10.37
C VAL A 262 25.79 -0.68 -10.84
N GLN A 263 24.76 -0.97 -10.05
CA GLN A 263 23.41 -0.53 -10.38
C GLN A 263 23.35 1.00 -10.24
N PRO A 264 22.87 1.74 -11.24
CA PRO A 264 22.88 3.20 -11.23
C PRO A 264 22.20 3.81 -10.00
N GLU A 265 21.18 3.12 -9.48
CA GLU A 265 20.45 3.52 -8.28
C GLU A 265 21.32 3.52 -7.01
N ASP A 266 22.31 2.63 -6.93
CA ASP A 266 23.23 2.54 -5.78
C ASP A 266 24.10 3.82 -5.66
N LEU A 267 24.25 4.57 -6.76
CA LEU A 267 25.01 5.83 -6.82
C LEU A 267 24.18 7.07 -6.43
N LEU A 268 22.89 6.89 -6.13
CA LEU A 268 21.98 7.95 -5.69
C LEU A 268 21.94 8.12 -4.18
N GLY A 269 22.33 7.10 -3.41
CA GLY A 269 22.11 7.11 -1.96
C GLY A 269 20.62 7.30 -1.66
N SER A 270 20.28 8.27 -0.80
CA SER A 270 18.88 8.60 -0.46
C SER A 270 18.16 9.45 -1.51
N LYS A 271 18.82 9.84 -2.62
CA LYS A 271 18.29 10.76 -3.64
C LYS A 271 17.63 10.04 -4.81
N THR A 272 16.57 9.30 -4.51
CA THR A 272 15.81 8.51 -5.49
C THR A 272 14.45 9.12 -5.79
N VAL A 273 13.80 8.63 -6.85
CA VAL A 273 12.39 8.89 -7.13
C VAL A 273 11.54 8.02 -6.21
N ASN A 274 10.86 8.65 -5.26
CA ASN A 274 9.92 7.98 -4.37
C ASN A 274 8.50 8.01 -4.97
N MET A 275 7.73 6.95 -4.72
CA MET A 275 6.32 6.90 -5.15
C MET A 275 5.41 7.57 -4.13
N ASP A 276 5.82 7.52 -2.87
CA ASP A 276 5.20 7.98 -1.65
C ASP A 276 6.12 8.98 -0.93
N TYR A 277 5.52 9.83 -0.12
CA TYR A 277 6.23 10.62 0.88
C TYR A 277 5.50 10.47 2.21
N ASP A 278 6.17 9.84 3.16
CA ASP A 278 5.66 9.64 4.51
C ASP A 278 6.45 10.52 5.48
N ALA A 279 5.78 11.50 6.09
CA ALA A 279 6.31 12.30 7.18
C ALA A 279 5.90 11.69 8.52
N GLY A 280 6.84 10.99 9.15
CA GLY A 280 6.66 10.32 10.43
C GLY A 280 6.77 11.29 11.61
N ARG A 281 5.88 11.15 12.59
CA ARG A 281 6.05 11.84 13.88
C ARG A 281 7.31 11.33 14.58
N LYS A 282 8.25 12.23 14.86
CA LYS A 282 9.39 11.92 15.73
C LYS A 282 8.96 12.05 17.19
N ALA A 283 8.52 10.91 17.73
CA ALA A 283 8.05 10.80 19.10
C ALA A 283 9.10 11.32 20.11
N ARG A 284 8.66 12.22 21.00
CA ARG A 284 9.47 12.64 22.16
C ARG A 284 9.36 11.58 23.26
N THR A 285 10.43 11.40 24.01
CA THR A 285 10.49 10.44 25.12
C THR A 285 10.56 11.21 26.44
N GLY A 286 9.77 10.77 27.41
CA GLY A 286 9.76 11.32 28.76
C GLY A 286 10.95 10.83 29.60
N PRO A 287 11.13 11.37 30.82
CA PRO A 287 12.15 10.92 31.75
C PRO A 287 12.07 9.43 32.12
N ASP A 288 10.88 8.83 31.97
CA ASP A 288 10.57 7.43 32.23
C ASP A 288 10.84 6.51 31.02
N GLY A 289 11.39 7.03 29.93
CA GLY A 289 11.63 6.27 28.71
C GLY A 289 10.38 6.04 27.85
N ARG A 290 9.22 6.56 28.24
CA ARG A 290 7.96 6.38 27.50
C ARG A 290 7.74 7.47 26.47
N THR A 291 7.10 7.13 25.35
CA THR A 291 6.68 8.12 24.36
C THR A 291 5.68 9.10 24.96
N LEU A 292 5.99 10.39 24.88
CA LEU A 292 5.09 11.46 25.27
C LEU A 292 3.94 11.58 24.26
N PRO A 293 2.70 11.72 24.73
CA PRO A 293 1.56 12.01 23.88
C PRO A 293 1.71 13.40 23.22
N PRO A 294 1.14 13.60 22.03
CA PRO A 294 0.98 14.94 21.49
C PRO A 294 0.05 15.76 22.39
N VAL A 295 0.22 17.09 22.38
CA VAL A 295 -0.50 18.01 23.28
C VAL A 295 -1.37 18.95 22.47
N LYS A 296 -2.65 19.09 22.85
CA LYS A 296 -3.60 20.05 22.28
C LYS A 296 -4.12 20.96 23.38
N ASN A 297 -3.98 22.27 23.22
CA ASN A 297 -4.42 23.29 24.19
C ASN A 297 -3.88 23.05 25.61
N GLY A 298 -2.63 22.59 25.72
CA GLY A 298 -1.98 22.28 27.01
C GLY A 298 -2.26 20.88 27.56
N GLU A 299 -3.22 20.14 26.99
CA GLU A 299 -3.61 18.82 27.48
C GLU A 299 -3.04 17.67 26.61
N PRO A 300 -2.46 16.63 27.22
CA PRO A 300 -2.11 15.37 26.55
C PRO A 300 -3.30 14.76 25.79
N THR A 301 -3.10 14.44 24.51
CA THR A 301 -4.13 13.89 23.62
C THR A 301 -3.63 12.62 22.93
N SER A 302 -4.54 11.81 22.37
CA SER A 302 -4.18 10.60 21.64
C SER A 302 -3.44 10.90 20.33
N VAL A 303 -2.55 9.99 19.92
CA VAL A 303 -1.82 10.12 18.64
C VAL A 303 -2.75 9.99 17.43
N GLU A 304 -3.87 9.28 17.59
CA GLU A 304 -4.88 9.07 16.56
C GLU A 304 -5.66 10.37 16.27
N ALA A 305 -6.00 11.13 17.32
CA ALA A 305 -6.61 12.45 17.18
C ALA A 305 -5.63 13.47 16.58
N TRP A 306 -4.37 13.44 17.02
CA TRP A 306 -3.30 14.22 16.40
C TRP A 306 -3.14 13.91 14.92
N HIS A 307 -3.06 12.62 14.55
CA HIS A 307 -2.85 12.18 13.18
C HIS A 307 -3.98 12.64 12.25
N THR A 308 -5.23 12.60 12.70
CA THR A 308 -6.37 13.07 11.91
C THR A 308 -6.23 14.56 11.56
N ASP A 309 -5.94 15.40 12.56
CA ASP A 309 -5.74 16.84 12.33
C ASP A 309 -4.45 17.10 11.53
N ALA A 310 -3.40 16.34 11.78
CA ALA A 310 -2.11 16.47 11.13
C ALA A 310 -2.18 16.14 9.64
N GLN A 311 -2.85 15.04 9.27
CA GLN A 311 -3.05 14.67 7.87
C GLN A 311 -3.82 15.77 7.13
N GLN A 312 -4.91 16.28 7.70
CA GLN A 312 -5.67 17.38 7.09
C GLN A 312 -4.85 18.67 6.97
N ALA A 313 -4.06 19.01 7.98
CA ALA A 313 -3.17 20.16 7.94
C ALA A 313 -2.09 19.99 6.85
N TRP A 314 -1.54 18.79 6.70
CA TRP A 314 -0.57 18.47 5.66
C TRP A 314 -1.17 18.58 4.27
N GLU A 315 -2.36 18.03 4.05
CA GLU A 315 -3.07 18.12 2.77
C GLU A 315 -3.35 19.58 2.37
N LYS A 316 -3.83 20.39 3.32
CA LYS A 316 -4.07 21.83 3.12
C LYS A 316 -2.77 22.57 2.79
N ALA A 317 -1.70 22.30 3.55
CA ALA A 317 -0.40 22.92 3.33
C ALA A 317 0.19 22.52 1.97
N PHE A 318 0.13 21.25 1.61
CA PHE A 318 0.65 20.73 0.35
C PHE A 318 -0.08 21.34 -0.84
N HIS A 319 -1.42 21.40 -0.80
CA HIS A 319 -2.20 22.07 -1.82
C HIS A 319 -1.85 23.56 -1.91
N ALA A 320 -1.68 24.26 -0.78
CA ALA A 320 -1.38 25.68 -0.79
C ALA A 320 0.03 26.02 -1.32
N GLU A 321 1.01 25.12 -1.14
CA GLU A 321 2.38 25.31 -1.64
C GLU A 321 2.60 24.83 -3.08
N THR A 322 1.80 23.87 -3.56
CA THR A 322 2.05 23.20 -4.85
C THR A 322 0.88 23.26 -5.84
N GLY A 323 -0.32 23.60 -5.38
CA GLY A 323 -1.57 23.46 -6.12
C GLY A 323 -1.93 22.01 -6.45
N GLN A 324 -1.24 21.02 -5.88
CA GLN A 324 -1.47 19.59 -6.15
C GLN A 324 -2.28 18.95 -5.03
N ASN A 325 -2.98 17.85 -5.36
CA ASN A 325 -3.69 17.05 -4.38
C ASN A 325 -2.71 16.11 -3.64
N ALA A 326 -2.64 16.21 -2.32
CA ALA A 326 -1.74 15.41 -1.48
C ALA A 326 -2.05 13.91 -1.52
N ALA A 327 -3.33 13.51 -1.43
CA ALA A 327 -3.74 12.10 -1.48
C ALA A 327 -3.37 11.43 -2.82
N HIS A 328 -3.63 12.08 -3.95
CA HIS A 328 -3.20 11.61 -5.28
C HIS A 328 -1.67 11.62 -5.45
N SER A 329 -0.97 12.42 -4.64
CA SER A 329 0.49 12.49 -4.60
C SER A 329 1.12 11.48 -3.62
N TRP A 330 0.32 10.71 -2.88
CA TRP A 330 0.78 9.83 -1.79
C TRP A 330 1.61 10.56 -0.72
N GLU A 331 1.10 11.70 -0.29
CA GLU A 331 1.67 12.51 0.78
C GLU A 331 0.95 12.18 2.11
N ASN A 332 1.64 11.48 3.01
CA ASN A 332 1.05 11.00 4.26
C ASN A 332 1.79 11.54 5.49
N ILE A 333 1.04 11.86 6.53
CA ILE A 333 1.54 11.86 7.91
C ILE A 333 1.45 10.42 8.42
N THR A 334 2.50 9.93 9.08
CA THR A 334 2.47 8.58 9.64
C THR A 334 2.96 8.52 11.09
N HIS A 335 2.56 7.47 11.78
CA HIS A 335 2.98 7.17 13.14
C HIS A 335 3.01 5.65 13.37
N SER A 336 3.64 5.23 14.46
CA SER A 336 3.86 3.81 14.80
C SER A 336 2.59 2.96 14.99
N LYS A 337 1.38 3.53 14.85
CA LYS A 337 0.11 2.81 15.02
C LYS A 337 -0.82 2.88 13.80
N VAL A 338 -0.37 3.38 12.65
CA VAL A 338 -1.19 3.37 11.42
C VAL A 338 -1.35 1.93 10.93
N GLY A 339 -2.55 1.57 10.47
CA GLY A 339 -2.96 0.18 10.18
C GLY A 339 -2.25 -0.50 9.00
N ASP A 340 -1.51 0.25 8.18
CA ASP A 340 -0.73 -0.27 7.06
C ASP A 340 0.74 -0.59 7.43
N ALA A 341 1.10 -0.43 8.71
CA ALA A 341 2.41 -0.78 9.25
C ALA A 341 2.51 -2.27 9.57
N TYR A 342 3.69 -2.86 9.34
CA TYR A 342 3.99 -4.22 9.80
C TYR A 342 4.13 -4.25 11.31
N ALA A 343 3.47 -5.20 11.98
CA ALA A 343 3.67 -5.44 13.41
C ALA A 343 5.09 -5.96 13.69
N ASP A 344 5.68 -6.68 12.72
CA ASP A 344 7.08 -7.09 12.74
C ASP A 344 7.92 -6.26 11.75
N LEU A 345 8.75 -5.36 12.30
CA LEU A 345 9.62 -4.50 11.50
C LEU A 345 10.73 -5.26 10.76
N ASN A 346 11.04 -6.50 11.15
CA ASN A 346 12.01 -7.33 10.41
C ASN A 346 11.56 -7.54 8.97
N VAL A 347 10.25 -7.60 8.70
CA VAL A 347 9.68 -7.76 7.35
C VAL A 347 10.15 -6.67 6.37
N LEU A 348 10.51 -5.49 6.88
CA LEU A 348 10.97 -4.37 6.07
C LEU A 348 12.44 -4.49 5.65
N GLN A 349 13.22 -5.37 6.29
CA GLN A 349 14.63 -5.58 5.99
C GLN A 349 14.83 -6.47 4.75
N LYS A 350 15.99 -6.37 4.12
CA LYS A 350 16.36 -7.26 3.00
C LYS A 350 16.33 -8.71 3.46
N ASN A 351 15.48 -9.53 2.83
CA ASN A 351 15.21 -10.92 3.22
C ASN A 351 14.70 -11.10 4.66
N GLY A 352 14.32 -10.03 5.36
CA GLY A 352 13.90 -10.12 6.75
C GLY A 352 12.59 -10.89 6.96
N ILE A 353 11.80 -11.07 5.88
CA ILE A 353 10.65 -11.98 5.85
C ILE A 353 11.01 -13.42 6.28
N LEU A 354 12.24 -13.88 6.01
CA LEU A 354 12.70 -15.22 6.38
C LEU A 354 12.91 -15.37 7.89
N HIS A 355 13.04 -14.25 8.60
CA HIS A 355 13.27 -14.18 10.04
C HIS A 355 12.07 -13.55 10.77
N ALA A 356 10.99 -13.30 10.04
CA ALA A 356 9.80 -12.68 10.60
C ALA A 356 9.13 -13.61 11.62
N ASN A 357 8.59 -13.02 12.67
CA ASN A 357 7.88 -13.72 13.72
C ASN A 357 6.59 -14.31 13.15
N LYS A 358 6.52 -15.65 13.17
CA LYS A 358 5.40 -16.44 12.67
C LYS A 358 4.06 -16.09 13.33
N ALA A 359 4.07 -15.59 14.57
CA ALA A 359 2.85 -15.13 15.26
C ALA A 359 2.18 -13.95 14.54
N TRP A 360 2.94 -13.19 13.75
CA TRP A 360 2.45 -12.07 12.94
C TRP A 360 2.24 -12.42 11.47
N ALA A 361 2.28 -13.71 11.09
CA ALA A 361 2.13 -14.14 9.69
C ALA A 361 0.83 -13.63 9.04
N GLY A 362 -0.30 -13.73 9.75
CA GLY A 362 -1.59 -13.24 9.26
C GLY A 362 -1.56 -11.72 9.03
N GLN A 363 -1.13 -10.94 10.02
CA GLN A 363 -1.04 -9.48 9.92
C GLN A 363 -0.07 -9.05 8.81
N THR A 364 1.08 -9.71 8.70
CA THR A 364 2.08 -9.43 7.67
C THR A 364 1.50 -9.63 6.27
N ALA A 365 0.71 -10.69 6.09
CA ALA A 365 0.04 -10.98 4.83
C ALA A 365 -1.14 -10.05 4.55
N ASP A 366 -1.87 -9.66 5.58
CA ASP A 366 -2.99 -8.73 5.47
C ASP A 366 -2.55 -7.34 4.99
N VAL A 367 -1.34 -6.87 5.33
CA VAL A 367 -0.85 -5.55 4.88
C VAL A 367 -0.86 -5.43 3.35
N THR A 368 -0.45 -6.47 2.62
CA THR A 368 -0.44 -6.44 1.15
C THR A 368 -1.85 -6.31 0.58
N TYR A 369 -2.80 -7.11 1.08
CA TYR A 369 -4.18 -7.08 0.62
C TYR A 369 -4.90 -5.79 1.05
N PHE A 370 -4.67 -5.33 2.29
CA PHE A 370 -5.19 -4.07 2.81
C PHE A 370 -4.79 -2.89 1.93
N LYS A 371 -3.52 -2.81 1.50
CA LYS A 371 -3.06 -1.76 0.58
C LYS A 371 -3.79 -1.81 -0.75
N GLY A 372 -4.04 -3.01 -1.28
CA GLY A 372 -4.81 -3.19 -2.51
C GLY A 372 -6.28 -2.74 -2.37
N GLU A 373 -6.94 -3.13 -1.28
CA GLU A 373 -8.31 -2.72 -0.97
C GLU A 373 -8.42 -1.21 -0.69
N HIS A 374 -7.42 -0.63 -0.04
CA HIS A 374 -7.37 0.81 0.22
C HIS A 374 -7.31 1.59 -1.10
N ILE A 375 -6.39 1.22 -2.00
CA ILE A 375 -6.28 1.83 -3.35
C ILE A 375 -7.59 1.64 -4.13
N ARG A 376 -8.24 0.48 -4.04
CA ARG A 376 -9.55 0.25 -4.67
C ARG A 376 -10.56 1.32 -4.25
N GLN A 377 -10.57 1.69 -2.98
CA GLN A 377 -11.53 2.62 -2.40
C GLN A 377 -11.14 4.09 -2.55
N SER A 378 -9.90 4.39 -2.97
CA SER A 378 -9.43 5.77 -3.13
C SER A 378 -10.15 6.50 -4.27
N PRO A 379 -10.91 7.57 -4.01
CA PRO A 379 -11.62 8.32 -5.04
C PRO A 379 -10.70 9.16 -5.93
N GLU A 380 -9.45 9.39 -5.52
CA GLU A 380 -8.48 10.21 -6.23
C GLU A 380 -7.90 9.51 -7.47
N PHE A 381 -7.99 8.17 -7.53
CA PHE A 381 -7.40 7.37 -8.59
C PHE A 381 -8.46 6.92 -9.58
N GLN A 382 -8.11 6.95 -10.87
CA GLN A 382 -8.95 6.33 -11.90
C GLN A 382 -8.79 4.82 -11.87
N LYS A 383 -9.80 4.08 -12.34
CA LYS A 383 -9.81 2.62 -12.27
C LYS A 383 -8.54 1.96 -12.81
N VAL A 384 -8.06 2.37 -13.99
CA VAL A 384 -6.86 1.77 -14.58
C VAL A 384 -5.61 2.07 -13.74
N GLU A 385 -5.50 3.26 -13.15
CA GLU A 385 -4.42 3.58 -12.21
C GLU A 385 -4.45 2.67 -10.99
N LYS A 386 -5.65 2.42 -10.44
CA LYS A 386 -5.82 1.48 -9.33
C LYS A 386 -5.28 0.09 -9.71
N TYR A 387 -5.59 -0.41 -10.91
CA TYR A 387 -5.04 -1.68 -11.41
C TYR A 387 -3.50 -1.67 -11.47
N VAL A 388 -2.92 -0.62 -12.06
CA VAL A 388 -1.47 -0.48 -12.19
C VAL A 388 -0.79 -0.46 -10.82
N GLU A 389 -1.33 0.29 -9.87
CA GLU A 389 -0.74 0.44 -8.53
C GLU A 389 -0.91 -0.81 -7.68
N ILE A 390 -2.06 -1.48 -7.73
CA ILE A 390 -2.28 -2.78 -7.09
C ILE A 390 -1.31 -3.82 -7.67
N ALA A 391 -1.16 -3.88 -9.00
CA ALA A 391 -0.23 -4.81 -9.65
C ALA A 391 1.22 -4.52 -9.25
N ARG A 392 1.63 -3.25 -9.22
CA ARG A 392 2.97 -2.82 -8.78
C ARG A 392 3.26 -3.22 -7.34
N GLY A 393 2.32 -2.96 -6.42
CA GLY A 393 2.44 -3.32 -5.01
C GLY A 393 2.51 -4.83 -4.80
N THR A 394 1.61 -5.57 -5.44
CA THR A 394 1.52 -7.03 -5.35
C THR A 394 2.75 -7.71 -5.95
N ALA A 395 3.25 -7.25 -7.10
CA ALA A 395 4.47 -7.77 -7.71
C ALA A 395 5.72 -7.50 -6.85
N LYS A 396 5.79 -6.32 -6.22
CA LYS A 396 6.85 -6.02 -5.25
C LYS A 396 6.83 -7.02 -4.11
N ASP A 397 5.67 -7.28 -3.52
CA ASP A 397 5.52 -8.15 -2.36
C ASP A 397 5.72 -9.63 -2.69
N TYR A 398 5.34 -10.08 -3.89
CA TYR A 398 5.78 -11.37 -4.41
C TYR A 398 7.30 -11.48 -4.36
N ARG A 399 8.00 -10.54 -5.03
CA ARG A 399 9.45 -10.60 -5.20
C ARG A 399 10.21 -10.49 -3.89
N THR A 400 9.79 -9.61 -2.98
CA THR A 400 10.54 -9.31 -1.76
C THR A 400 10.12 -10.14 -0.56
N LYS A 401 8.94 -10.78 -0.59
CA LYS A 401 8.39 -11.51 0.56
C LYS A 401 8.06 -12.96 0.22
N MET A 402 7.11 -13.17 -0.69
CA MET A 402 6.60 -14.52 -0.97
C MET A 402 7.62 -15.42 -1.67
N ASN A 403 8.33 -14.91 -2.68
CA ASN A 403 9.31 -15.69 -3.43
C ASN A 403 10.50 -16.14 -2.56
N PRO A 404 11.12 -15.29 -1.71
CA PRO A 404 12.10 -15.75 -0.72
C PRO A 404 11.59 -16.88 0.17
N LEU A 405 10.35 -16.77 0.69
CA LEU A 405 9.76 -17.83 1.50
C LEU A 405 9.60 -19.12 0.68
N MET A 406 9.07 -19.05 -0.55
CA MET A 406 8.93 -20.20 -1.43
C MET A 406 10.26 -20.90 -1.72
N GLU A 407 11.31 -20.14 -2.04
CA GLU A 407 12.65 -20.67 -2.29
C GLU A 407 13.25 -21.32 -1.04
N SER A 408 13.03 -20.74 0.15
CA SER A 408 13.50 -21.31 1.42
C SER A 408 12.86 -22.67 1.75
N LYS A 409 11.71 -22.98 1.12
CA LYS A 409 10.95 -24.22 1.29
C LYS A 409 11.08 -25.16 0.10
N LYS A 410 12.04 -24.93 -0.80
CA LYS A 410 12.25 -25.74 -2.01
C LYS A 410 12.54 -27.22 -1.65
N PRO A 411 11.70 -28.18 -2.07
CA PRO A 411 11.94 -29.60 -1.81
C PRO A 411 13.10 -30.16 -2.65
N GLN A 412 13.62 -31.31 -2.24
CA GLN A 412 14.67 -32.00 -2.99
C GLN A 412 14.23 -32.38 -4.41
N PRO A 413 15.06 -32.12 -5.44
CA PRO A 413 14.78 -32.52 -6.81
C PRO A 413 14.43 -34.01 -6.95
N GLY A 414 13.54 -34.33 -7.88
CA GLY A 414 13.11 -35.72 -8.15
C GLY A 414 12.02 -36.27 -7.23
N THR A 415 11.50 -35.47 -6.30
CA THR A 415 10.36 -35.84 -5.44
C THR A 415 9.03 -35.30 -6.01
N ALA A 416 7.91 -35.97 -5.71
CA ALA A 416 6.58 -35.46 -6.07
C ALA A 416 6.31 -34.07 -5.47
N SER A 417 6.82 -33.82 -4.25
CA SER A 417 6.75 -32.51 -3.60
C SER A 417 7.51 -31.44 -4.38
N HIS A 418 8.65 -31.78 -5.00
CA HIS A 418 9.39 -30.85 -5.84
C HIS A 418 8.64 -30.52 -7.13
N GLU A 419 8.01 -31.49 -7.78
CA GLU A 419 7.18 -31.24 -8.96
C GLU A 419 5.99 -30.32 -8.65
N ALA A 420 5.31 -30.55 -7.52
CA ALA A 420 4.24 -29.69 -7.05
C ALA A 420 4.75 -28.27 -6.76
N TRP A 421 5.84 -28.14 -6.00
CA TRP A 421 6.48 -26.85 -5.72
C TRP A 421 6.86 -26.12 -7.01
N GLN A 422 7.46 -26.81 -7.99
CA GLN A 422 7.86 -26.23 -9.27
C GLN A 422 6.65 -25.72 -10.06
N LYS A 423 5.53 -26.45 -10.06
CA LYS A 423 4.27 -25.98 -10.67
C LYS A 423 3.76 -24.70 -10.02
N HIS A 424 3.75 -24.63 -8.69
CA HIS A 424 3.36 -23.42 -7.96
C HIS A 424 4.32 -22.25 -8.22
N LYS A 425 5.63 -22.51 -8.28
CA LYS A 425 6.65 -21.53 -8.61
C LYS A 425 6.43 -20.94 -9.99
N ASN A 426 6.24 -21.79 -11.00
CA ASN A 426 6.00 -21.37 -12.38
C ASN A 426 4.71 -20.56 -12.52
N TYR A 427 3.63 -20.97 -11.83
CA TYR A 427 2.38 -20.21 -11.78
C TYR A 427 2.60 -18.80 -11.24
N TRP A 428 3.21 -18.68 -10.06
CA TRP A 428 3.42 -17.39 -9.43
C TRP A 428 4.43 -16.50 -10.16
N ASP A 429 5.48 -17.08 -10.74
CA ASP A 429 6.42 -16.34 -11.61
C ASP A 429 5.71 -15.77 -12.83
N SER A 430 4.82 -16.54 -13.44
CA SER A 430 4.05 -16.10 -14.61
C SER A 430 3.10 -14.95 -14.25
N VAL A 431 2.32 -15.12 -13.18
CA VAL A 431 1.39 -14.07 -12.69
C VAL A 431 2.18 -12.81 -12.29
N ASN A 432 3.27 -12.96 -11.52
CA ASN A 432 4.12 -11.85 -11.13
C ASN A 432 4.75 -11.15 -12.34
N GLY A 433 5.21 -11.90 -13.35
CA GLY A 433 5.77 -11.33 -14.57
C GLY A 433 4.79 -10.40 -15.29
N VAL A 434 3.50 -10.76 -15.34
CA VAL A 434 2.46 -9.90 -15.91
C VAL A 434 2.19 -8.67 -15.03
N MET A 435 2.05 -8.86 -13.71
CA MET A 435 1.85 -7.75 -12.77
C MET A 435 3.02 -6.75 -12.76
N GLU A 436 4.26 -7.23 -12.82
CA GLU A 436 5.46 -6.39 -12.90
C GLU A 436 5.49 -5.60 -14.21
N GLN A 437 5.16 -6.23 -15.34
CA GLN A 437 5.12 -5.53 -16.63
C GLN A 437 4.00 -4.48 -16.67
N MET A 438 2.83 -4.76 -16.09
CA MET A 438 1.75 -3.78 -15.92
C MET A 438 2.21 -2.62 -15.03
N GLY A 439 2.71 -2.93 -13.84
CA GLY A 439 3.14 -1.95 -12.83
C GLY A 439 4.35 -1.11 -13.25
N THR A 440 5.13 -1.56 -14.24
CA THR A 440 6.25 -0.80 -14.83
C THR A 440 5.90 -0.10 -16.13
N GLY A 441 4.66 -0.26 -16.63
CA GLY A 441 4.21 0.32 -17.90
C GLY A 441 4.78 -0.35 -19.15
N ARG A 442 5.40 -1.53 -19.03
CA ARG A 442 5.91 -2.32 -20.17
C ARG A 442 4.82 -3.09 -20.90
N LYS A 443 3.72 -3.40 -20.21
CA LYS A 443 2.52 -4.01 -20.78
C LYS A 443 1.32 -3.12 -20.50
N ASP A 444 0.44 -2.95 -21.48
CA ASP A 444 -0.76 -2.14 -21.27
C ASP A 444 -1.71 -2.83 -20.28
N PRO A 445 -2.38 -2.08 -19.37
CA PRO A 445 -3.21 -2.67 -18.33
C PRO A 445 -4.34 -3.58 -18.82
N MET A 446 -4.93 -3.31 -19.99
CA MET A 446 -6.02 -4.14 -20.52
C MET A 446 -5.50 -5.53 -20.94
N THR A 447 -4.41 -5.58 -21.72
CA THR A 447 -3.79 -6.87 -22.08
C THR A 447 -3.29 -7.60 -20.85
N ALA A 448 -2.67 -6.88 -19.90
CA ALA A 448 -2.18 -7.50 -18.68
C ALA A 448 -3.31 -8.04 -17.79
N ASP A 449 -4.44 -7.34 -17.63
CA ASP A 449 -5.62 -7.85 -16.92
C ASP A 449 -6.18 -9.11 -17.59
N ARG A 450 -6.25 -9.11 -18.93
CA ARG A 450 -6.68 -10.29 -19.69
C ARG A 450 -5.75 -11.49 -19.47
N GLU A 451 -4.44 -11.31 -19.56
CA GLU A 451 -3.48 -12.38 -19.33
C GLU A 451 -3.52 -12.90 -17.89
N ILE A 452 -3.66 -12.01 -16.90
CA ILE A 452 -3.85 -12.42 -15.49
C ILE A 452 -5.08 -13.32 -15.37
N ARG A 453 -6.21 -12.92 -15.96
CA ARG A 453 -7.44 -13.73 -15.96
C ARG A 453 -7.23 -15.07 -16.66
N GLU A 454 -6.53 -15.09 -17.79
CA GLU A 454 -6.23 -16.33 -18.52
C GLU A 454 -5.37 -17.29 -17.67
N ILE A 455 -4.29 -16.80 -17.05
CA ILE A 455 -3.39 -17.61 -16.19
C ILE A 455 -4.13 -18.12 -14.93
N THR A 456 -5.03 -17.32 -14.37
CA THR A 456 -5.65 -17.58 -13.06
C THR A 456 -7.02 -18.27 -13.17
N GLY A 457 -7.51 -18.55 -14.38
CA GLY A 457 -8.82 -19.14 -14.61
C GLY A 457 -9.99 -18.17 -14.38
N GLY A 458 -9.75 -16.87 -14.59
CA GLY A 458 -10.76 -15.81 -14.60
C GLY A 458 -10.71 -14.85 -13.41
N LYS A 459 -9.74 -15.00 -12.49
CA LYS A 459 -9.65 -14.16 -11.29
C LYS A 459 -9.26 -12.72 -11.66
N SER A 460 -9.84 -11.78 -10.94
CA SER A 460 -9.43 -10.38 -10.96
C SER A 460 -8.09 -10.17 -10.25
N LEU A 461 -7.45 -9.02 -10.51
CA LEU A 461 -6.20 -8.64 -9.86
C LEU A 461 -6.28 -8.63 -8.33
N LEU A 462 -7.42 -8.22 -7.75
CA LEU A 462 -7.59 -8.24 -6.29
C LEU A 462 -7.78 -9.64 -5.73
N GLU A 463 -8.47 -10.53 -6.45
CA GLU A 463 -8.55 -11.94 -6.05
C GLU A 463 -7.18 -12.61 -6.09
N VAL A 464 -6.34 -12.27 -7.08
CA VAL A 464 -4.94 -12.71 -7.15
C VAL A 464 -4.12 -12.13 -5.99
N THR A 465 -4.35 -10.87 -5.63
CA THR A 465 -3.69 -10.24 -4.46
C THR A 465 -4.09 -10.95 -3.17
N PHE A 466 -5.35 -11.36 -3.05
CA PHE A 466 -5.85 -12.15 -1.92
C PHE A 466 -5.27 -13.57 -1.89
N ASP A 467 -5.12 -14.22 -3.05
CA ASP A 467 -4.42 -15.51 -3.15
C ASP A 467 -2.97 -15.40 -2.67
N LEU A 468 -2.27 -14.32 -3.06
CA LEU A 468 -0.88 -14.05 -2.62
C LEU A 468 -0.83 -13.90 -1.10
N ARG A 469 -1.78 -13.14 -0.53
CA ARG A 469 -1.93 -12.99 0.93
C ARG A 469 -2.07 -14.36 1.60
N ASN A 470 -2.98 -15.21 1.14
CA ASN A 470 -3.22 -16.53 1.76
C ASN A 470 -2.01 -17.45 1.64
N PHE A 471 -1.34 -17.43 0.49
CA PHE A 471 -0.18 -18.29 0.28
C PHE A 471 1.03 -17.80 1.08
N MET A 472 1.27 -16.50 1.14
CA MET A 472 2.33 -15.91 1.96
C MET A 472 2.13 -16.20 3.45
N GLU A 473 0.91 -16.08 3.98
CA GLU A 473 0.62 -16.45 5.36
C GLU A 473 0.94 -17.93 5.62
N SER A 474 0.54 -18.82 4.70
CA SER A 474 0.82 -20.26 4.81
C SER A 474 2.32 -20.55 4.85
N LEU A 475 3.09 -19.94 3.93
CA LEU A 475 4.54 -20.12 3.85
C LEU A 475 5.29 -19.61 5.09
N MET A 476 4.80 -18.55 5.73
CA MET A 476 5.39 -18.03 6.97
C MET A 476 5.14 -18.94 8.17
N LYS A 477 4.00 -19.64 8.21
CA LYS A 477 3.65 -20.54 9.33
C LYS A 477 4.47 -21.84 9.28
N LEU A 478 4.70 -22.38 8.08
CA LEU A 478 5.60 -23.52 7.82
C LEU A 478 7.03 -23.22 8.29
#